data_AF-A0A964KUN1-F1
#
_entry.id   AF-A0A964KUN1-F1
#
_cell.length_a   1.000
_cell.length_b   1.000
_cell.length_c   1.000
_cell.angle_alpha   90.00
_cell.angle_beta   90.00
_cell.angle_gamma   90.00
#
_symmetry.space_group_name_H-M   'P 1'
#
loop_
_entity.id
_entity.type
_entity.pdbx_description
1 polymer ?
#
loop_
_entity_poly.entity_id
_entity_poly.type
_entity_poly.pdbx_seq_one_letter_code
_entity_poly.pdbx_strand_id
1 'polypeptide(L)'
;MGVSRDHGESSRARPEVTSRRPDSRPMHDASLRLVCRAGCEPRTHRTIPHVIVDIHTHIFPPRFIAERARFVATDEAFGEMYASPTAKMATAEELLTSMDRAGVDFSVACGFWWRDTALAAEHAAYLVEAARASGGRILAFVPTGERVVGAAGIGEVRERTPEAVPAATLPLLLHSSEEAGHAYPGKTGGLTPAALARLLEARRDVRVIAAHWGGGFPFAALMPEVRTSITGRVLFDSAASFYLYTPDVFRRVIDLVGLEGVAWGSDFPLRAQDVDRAHVEAALSDKVERIAVLGGNAARFLGLDSPEK
;
A
#
# COMPACT_ATOMS: atom_id res chain seq x y z
N MET A 1 29.04 42.72 24.43
CA MET A 1 29.73 43.79 23.67
C MET A 1 29.49 43.48 22.21
N GLY A 2 28.91 44.27 21.32
CA GLY A 2 28.55 45.69 21.30
C GLY A 2 28.62 46.15 19.84
N VAL A 3 27.47 46.11 19.14
CA VAL A 3 26.90 47.02 18.11
C VAL A 3 27.78 47.56 16.94
N SER A 4 27.29 47.40 15.69
CA SER A 4 27.01 48.46 14.66
C SER A 4 26.83 47.80 13.25
N ARG A 5 25.68 47.87 12.54
CA ARG A 5 25.00 48.95 11.76
C ARG A 5 25.64 49.34 10.41
N ASP A 6 24.91 49.06 9.32
CA ASP A 6 24.65 49.90 8.11
C ASP A 6 23.63 49.10 7.25
N HIS A 7 22.44 49.52 6.81
CA HIS A 7 21.88 50.70 6.10
C HIS A 7 22.37 50.88 4.65
N GLY A 8 21.46 50.60 3.70
CA GLY A 8 21.59 50.87 2.27
C GLY A 8 20.25 50.67 1.56
N GLU A 9 19.45 51.74 1.46
CA GLU A 9 18.29 51.86 0.57
C GLU A 9 18.73 52.01 -0.90
N SER A 10 17.95 51.46 -1.84
CA SER A 10 17.72 52.12 -3.13
C SER A 10 16.42 51.63 -3.78
N SER A 11 15.73 52.57 -4.41
CA SER A 11 14.34 52.56 -4.86
C SER A 11 14.28 52.87 -6.36
N ARG A 12 13.11 52.58 -6.98
CA ARG A 12 12.60 53.04 -8.31
C ARG A 12 13.03 52.19 -9.51
N ALA A 13 12.23 51.97 -10.56
CA ALA A 13 10.84 52.28 -10.90
C ALA A 13 10.41 51.43 -12.13
N ARG A 14 9.10 51.24 -12.31
CA ARG A 14 8.46 50.79 -13.58
C ARG A 14 8.36 51.95 -14.57
N PRO A 15 8.15 51.64 -15.87
CA PRO A 15 7.13 52.39 -16.60
C PRO A 15 6.17 51.50 -17.41
N GLU A 16 4.89 51.87 -17.37
CA GLU A 16 3.87 51.55 -18.38
C GLU A 16 3.99 52.54 -19.54
N VAL A 17 3.77 52.10 -20.78
CA VAL A 17 3.32 52.95 -21.89
C VAL A 17 2.30 52.21 -22.73
N THR A 18 1.23 52.93 -23.03
CA THR A 18 0.00 52.54 -23.71
C THR A 18 0.00 52.92 -25.21
N SER A 19 -0.95 52.31 -25.93
CA SER A 19 -1.65 52.82 -27.12
C SER A 19 -1.00 52.67 -28.51
N ARG A 20 -1.68 51.99 -29.45
CA ARG A 20 -2.63 52.59 -30.43
C ARG A 20 -3.16 51.53 -31.42
N ARG A 21 -4.46 51.60 -31.74
CA ARG A 21 -5.08 51.11 -32.99
C ARG A 21 -5.10 52.25 -34.03
N PRO A 22 -5.18 51.93 -35.33
CA PRO A 22 -6.39 52.23 -36.11
C PRO A 22 -6.75 51.06 -37.06
N ASP A 23 -8.01 50.62 -37.19
CA ASP A 23 -9.18 51.19 -37.89
C ASP A 23 -9.19 50.97 -39.42
N SER A 24 -10.18 50.19 -39.91
CA SER A 24 -10.91 50.36 -41.18
C SER A 24 -11.78 49.12 -41.49
N ARG A 25 -13.11 49.33 -41.50
CA ARG A 25 -14.16 48.49 -42.12
C ARG A 25 -14.36 48.94 -43.59
N PRO A 26 -15.31 48.42 -44.39
CA PRO A 26 -15.87 47.06 -44.55
C PRO A 26 -15.84 46.60 -46.05
N MET A 27 -16.30 45.37 -46.36
CA MET A 27 -17.41 45.10 -47.31
C MET A 27 -17.44 43.68 -47.91
N HIS A 28 -18.67 43.13 -47.92
CA HIS A 28 -19.29 42.13 -48.80
C HIS A 28 -18.93 40.63 -48.76
N ASP A 29 -19.81 39.89 -48.05
CA ASP A 29 -20.67 38.80 -48.56
C ASP A 29 -20.06 37.74 -49.49
N ALA A 30 -19.82 36.56 -48.91
CA ALA A 30 -20.09 35.30 -49.58
C ALA A 30 -20.38 34.23 -48.54
N SER A 31 -21.63 33.81 -48.52
CA SER A 31 -22.16 32.69 -47.75
C SER A 31 -21.50 31.38 -48.19
N LEU A 32 -20.64 30.84 -47.33
CA LEU A 32 -20.21 29.44 -47.40
C LEU A 32 -20.38 28.81 -46.02
N ARG A 33 -21.50 28.11 -45.88
CA ARG A 33 -21.79 27.21 -44.76
C ARG A 33 -20.72 26.12 -44.75
N LEU A 34 -19.69 26.28 -43.93
CA LEU A 34 -18.82 25.18 -43.56
C LEU A 34 -19.62 24.28 -42.62
N VAL A 35 -20.07 23.16 -43.16
CA VAL A 35 -20.70 22.07 -42.41
C VAL A 35 -19.72 21.64 -41.32
N CYS A 36 -20.04 21.98 -40.07
CA CYS A 36 -19.47 21.32 -38.90
C CYS A 36 -19.77 19.83 -39.04
N ARG A 37 -18.79 19.02 -39.45
CA ARG A 37 -18.82 17.59 -39.20
C ARG A 37 -18.69 17.41 -37.69
N ALA A 38 -19.84 17.19 -37.06
CA ALA A 38 -19.94 16.55 -35.77
C ALA A 38 -19.11 15.25 -35.79
N GLY A 39 -18.32 15.02 -34.74
CA GLY A 39 -17.57 13.78 -34.59
C GLY A 39 -16.27 13.85 -33.79
N CYS A 40 -15.90 15.00 -33.19
CA CYS A 40 -14.90 15.00 -32.14
C CYS A 40 -15.63 14.92 -30.80
N GLU A 41 -16.00 13.70 -30.39
CA GLU A 41 -16.39 13.44 -29.01
C GLU A 41 -15.23 13.89 -28.11
N PRO A 42 -15.49 14.56 -26.98
CA PRO A 42 -14.45 14.78 -25.99
C PRO A 42 -13.88 13.42 -25.64
N ARG A 43 -12.55 13.27 -25.76
CA ARG A 43 -11.84 12.07 -25.32
C ARG A 43 -12.44 11.67 -23.99
N THR A 44 -13.18 10.56 -23.98
CA THR A 44 -13.76 10.01 -22.78
C THR A 44 -12.65 10.01 -21.75
N HIS A 45 -12.87 10.68 -20.62
CA HIS A 45 -12.03 10.52 -19.45
C HIS A 45 -11.66 9.04 -19.40
N ARG A 46 -10.36 8.70 -19.46
CA ARG A 46 -9.93 7.35 -19.12
C ARG A 46 -10.45 7.17 -17.71
N THR A 47 -11.61 6.52 -17.57
CA THR A 47 -12.10 6.06 -16.29
C THR A 47 -10.99 5.17 -15.82
N ILE A 48 -10.25 5.63 -14.81
CA ILE A 48 -9.27 4.82 -14.11
C ILE A 48 -10.02 3.52 -13.83
N PRO A 49 -9.55 2.36 -14.34
CA PRO A 49 -10.18 1.09 -14.02
C PRO A 49 -10.33 1.06 -12.50
N HIS A 50 -11.57 0.92 -12.02
CA HIS A 50 -11.86 0.94 -10.59
C HIS A 50 -11.45 -0.41 -10.01
N VAL A 51 -10.14 -0.65 -9.99
CA VAL A 51 -9.53 -1.86 -9.47
C VAL A 51 -9.49 -1.77 -7.95
N ILE A 52 -9.91 -2.84 -7.29
CA ILE A 52 -9.86 -3.00 -5.85
C ILE A 52 -8.78 -4.03 -5.54
N VAL A 53 -7.81 -3.60 -4.73
CA VAL A 53 -6.67 -4.41 -4.35
C VAL A 53 -6.57 -4.40 -2.84
N ASP A 54 -6.73 -5.59 -2.25
CA ASP A 54 -6.40 -5.81 -0.85
C ASP A 54 -4.91 -6.17 -0.74
N ILE A 55 -4.10 -5.26 -0.23
CA ILE A 55 -2.64 -5.41 -0.20
C ILE A 55 -2.16 -6.33 0.94
N HIS A 56 -3.04 -6.81 1.82
CA HIS A 56 -2.63 -7.54 3.01
C HIS A 56 -3.68 -8.56 3.46
N THR A 57 -3.42 -9.83 3.16
CA THR A 57 -4.18 -10.98 3.65
C THR A 57 -3.24 -12.14 4.02
N HIS A 58 -3.73 -13.08 4.80
CA HIS A 58 -3.06 -14.32 5.16
C HIS A 58 -3.94 -15.51 4.78
N ILE A 59 -3.33 -16.50 4.13
CA ILE A 59 -3.97 -17.79 3.87
C ILE A 59 -3.00 -18.90 4.24
N PHE A 60 -3.51 -20.09 4.51
CA PHE A 60 -2.72 -21.23 4.96
C PHE A 60 -3.06 -22.47 4.16
N PRO A 61 -2.08 -23.38 3.94
CA PRO A 61 -2.37 -24.72 3.47
C PRO A 61 -3.46 -25.38 4.35
N PRO A 62 -4.43 -26.12 3.78
CA PRO A 62 -5.46 -26.79 4.57
C PRO A 62 -4.88 -27.69 5.68
N ARG A 63 -3.73 -28.32 5.41
CA ARG A 63 -2.98 -29.09 6.40
C ARG A 63 -2.54 -28.25 7.60
N PHE A 64 -2.08 -27.01 7.38
CA PHE A 64 -1.62 -26.14 8.47
C PHE A 64 -2.77 -25.75 9.40
N ILE A 65 -3.97 -25.58 8.84
CA ILE A 65 -5.19 -25.36 9.59
C ILE A 65 -5.58 -26.63 10.37
N ALA A 66 -5.58 -27.79 9.72
CA ALA A 66 -5.96 -29.07 10.34
C ALA A 66 -5.00 -29.49 11.47
N GLU A 67 -3.70 -29.26 11.29
CA GLU A 67 -2.65 -29.59 12.25
C GLU A 67 -2.27 -28.42 13.18
N ARG A 68 -3.13 -27.39 13.29
CA ARG A 68 -2.89 -26.19 14.10
C ARG A 68 -2.30 -26.49 15.48
N ALA A 69 -2.87 -27.44 16.21
CA ALA A 69 -2.42 -27.79 17.56
C ALA A 69 -0.96 -28.27 17.59
N ARG A 70 -0.52 -28.99 16.55
CA ARG A 70 0.88 -29.42 16.42
C ARG A 70 1.79 -28.20 16.24
N PHE A 71 1.45 -27.31 15.32
CA PHE A 71 2.27 -26.13 15.03
C PHE A 71 2.34 -25.15 16.20
N VAL A 72 1.22 -24.95 16.92
CA VAL A 72 1.19 -24.16 18.16
C VAL A 72 2.15 -24.72 19.21
N ALA A 73 2.30 -26.04 19.29
CA ALA A 73 3.20 -26.68 20.26
C ALA A 73 4.67 -26.66 19.83
N THR A 74 4.97 -26.56 18.53
CA THR A 74 6.33 -26.71 17.99
C THR A 74 6.97 -25.42 17.51
N ASP A 75 6.19 -24.39 17.18
CA ASP A 75 6.70 -23.09 16.74
C ASP A 75 6.18 -21.99 17.68
N GLU A 76 7.10 -21.35 18.41
CA GLU A 76 6.78 -20.32 19.41
C GLU A 76 6.03 -19.13 18.80
N ALA A 77 6.43 -18.68 17.61
CA ALA A 77 5.84 -17.50 17.00
C ALA A 77 4.43 -17.83 16.46
N PHE A 78 4.26 -19.01 15.87
CA PHE A 78 2.94 -19.50 15.46
C PHE A 78 2.04 -19.71 16.68
N GLY A 79 2.60 -20.25 17.77
CA GLY A 79 1.91 -20.42 19.05
C GLY A 79 1.42 -19.09 19.64
N GLU A 80 2.24 -18.05 19.62
CA GLU A 80 1.84 -16.70 20.04
C GLU A 80 0.58 -16.24 19.30
N MET A 81 0.57 -16.33 17.97
CA MET A 81 -0.53 -15.82 17.13
C MET A 81 -1.78 -16.71 17.14
N TYR A 82 -1.58 -18.03 17.11
CA TYR A 82 -2.63 -18.99 16.80
C TYR A 82 -2.93 -19.99 17.92
N ALA A 83 -2.42 -19.82 19.15
CA ALA A 83 -2.83 -20.67 20.28
C ALA A 83 -4.32 -20.52 20.62
N SER A 84 -4.88 -19.31 20.52
CA SER A 84 -6.31 -19.10 20.78
C SER A 84 -7.17 -19.74 19.69
N PRO A 85 -8.16 -20.58 20.00
CA PRO A 85 -9.03 -21.19 18.98
C PRO A 85 -9.85 -20.17 18.19
N THR A 86 -10.00 -18.94 18.70
CA THR A 86 -10.70 -17.84 18.01
C THR A 86 -9.83 -17.11 16.98
N ALA A 87 -8.50 -17.28 17.02
CA ALA A 87 -7.62 -16.73 15.99
C ALA A 87 -7.89 -17.48 14.67
N LYS A 88 -8.35 -16.75 13.66
CA LYS A 88 -8.83 -17.33 12.41
C LYS A 88 -7.66 -17.70 11.50
N MET A 89 -7.83 -18.78 10.77
CA MET A 89 -6.99 -19.17 9.64
C MET A 89 -7.94 -19.44 8.47
N ALA A 90 -7.48 -19.20 7.24
CA ALA A 90 -8.30 -19.39 6.06
C ALA A 90 -7.52 -20.00 4.91
N THR A 91 -8.20 -20.69 4.01
CA THR A 91 -7.63 -21.19 2.76
C THR A 91 -7.77 -20.17 1.62
N ALA A 92 -7.12 -20.46 0.49
CA ALA A 92 -7.26 -19.71 -0.76
C ALA A 92 -8.72 -19.66 -1.25
N GLU A 93 -9.48 -20.75 -1.12
CA GLU A 93 -10.88 -20.82 -1.53
C GLU A 93 -11.77 -19.91 -0.67
N GLU A 94 -11.49 -19.85 0.64
CA GLU A 94 -12.18 -18.95 1.56
C GLU A 94 -11.82 -17.48 1.30
N LEU A 95 -10.55 -17.19 0.96
CA LEU A 95 -10.14 -15.87 0.49
C LEU A 95 -10.86 -15.47 -0.79
N LEU A 96 -10.90 -16.34 -1.82
CA LEU A 96 -11.61 -16.06 -3.07
C LEU A 96 -13.10 -15.79 -2.84
N THR A 97 -13.73 -16.56 -1.94
CA THR A 97 -15.13 -16.34 -1.54
C THR A 97 -15.32 -14.96 -0.88
N SER A 98 -14.38 -14.56 -0.02
CA SER A 98 -14.38 -13.22 0.58
C SER A 98 -14.16 -12.12 -0.47
N MET A 99 -13.26 -12.34 -1.42
CA MET A 99 -12.97 -11.41 -2.50
C MET A 99 -14.19 -11.16 -3.37
N ASP A 100 -14.90 -12.22 -3.75
CA ASP A 100 -16.12 -12.14 -4.56
C ASP A 100 -17.23 -11.37 -3.84
N ARG A 101 -17.41 -11.62 -2.53
CA ARG A 101 -18.38 -10.88 -1.71
C ARG A 101 -18.04 -9.39 -1.60
N ALA A 102 -16.74 -9.09 -1.46
CA ALA A 102 -16.24 -7.74 -1.27
C ALA A 102 -16.00 -6.96 -2.57
N GLY A 103 -16.14 -7.61 -3.73
CA GLY A 103 -15.80 -7.03 -5.04
C GLY A 103 -14.32 -6.65 -5.13
N VAL A 104 -13.44 -7.53 -4.64
CA VAL A 104 -11.98 -7.39 -4.69
C VAL A 104 -11.45 -8.09 -5.93
N ASP A 105 -10.70 -7.34 -6.75
CA ASP A 105 -10.11 -7.86 -7.98
C ASP A 105 -8.85 -8.66 -7.68
N PHE A 106 -7.98 -8.11 -6.81
CA PHE A 106 -6.71 -8.72 -6.41
C PHE A 106 -6.50 -8.73 -4.90
N SER A 107 -5.91 -9.80 -4.38
CA SER A 107 -5.44 -9.86 -3.00
C SER A 107 -4.00 -10.32 -2.92
N VAL A 108 -3.18 -9.59 -2.17
CA VAL A 108 -1.87 -10.07 -1.74
C VAL A 108 -2.07 -11.07 -0.62
N ALA A 109 -1.59 -12.29 -0.84
CA ALA A 109 -1.65 -13.38 0.13
C ALA A 109 -0.26 -13.65 0.69
N CYS A 110 -0.09 -13.35 1.98
CA CYS A 110 1.14 -13.51 2.72
C CYS A 110 1.22 -14.87 3.40
N GLY A 111 2.44 -15.41 3.43
CA GLY A 111 2.77 -16.51 4.30
C GLY A 111 3.03 -16.06 5.74
N PHE A 112 3.10 -17.05 6.64
CA PHE A 112 3.56 -16.87 8.00
C PHE A 112 5.09 -16.89 8.08
N TRP A 113 5.67 -16.09 8.99
CA TRP A 113 7.11 -15.94 9.20
C TRP A 113 7.75 -17.16 9.90
N TRP A 114 7.66 -18.33 9.28
CA TRP A 114 8.21 -19.58 9.81
C TRP A 114 9.72 -19.50 10.06
N ARG A 115 10.17 -20.00 11.22
CA ARG A 115 11.61 -20.25 11.46
C ARG A 115 12.10 -21.51 10.77
N ASP A 116 11.23 -22.51 10.65
CA ASP A 116 11.51 -23.73 9.92
C ASP A 116 11.43 -23.48 8.40
N THR A 117 12.55 -23.64 7.72
CA THR A 117 12.66 -23.39 6.27
C THR A 117 11.87 -24.38 5.43
N ALA A 118 11.63 -25.61 5.92
CA ALA A 118 10.79 -26.57 5.23
C ALA A 118 9.31 -26.16 5.29
N LEU A 119 8.85 -25.64 6.44
CA LEU A 119 7.50 -25.08 6.56
C LEU A 119 7.34 -23.80 5.72
N ALA A 120 8.37 -22.94 5.70
CA ALA A 120 8.38 -21.76 4.84
C ALA A 120 8.27 -22.15 3.35
N ALA A 121 9.01 -23.18 2.92
CA ALA A 121 8.96 -23.69 1.54
C ALA A 121 7.61 -24.34 1.19
N GLU A 122 7.03 -25.14 2.09
CA GLU A 122 5.69 -25.72 1.93
C GLU A 122 4.63 -24.61 1.81
N HIS A 123 4.73 -23.56 2.63
CA HIS A 123 3.83 -22.42 2.57
C HIS A 123 4.01 -21.61 1.28
N ALA A 124 5.25 -21.37 0.85
CA ALA A 124 5.54 -20.68 -0.40
C ALA A 124 4.95 -21.43 -1.61
N ALA A 125 5.10 -22.75 -1.66
CA ALA A 125 4.53 -23.58 -2.72
C ALA A 125 3.01 -23.48 -2.77
N TYR A 126 2.35 -23.50 -1.60
CA TYR A 126 0.90 -23.31 -1.51
C TYR A 126 0.45 -21.95 -2.06
N LEU A 127 1.14 -20.86 -1.68
CA LEU A 127 0.79 -19.51 -2.12
C LEU A 127 0.95 -19.34 -3.64
N VAL A 128 2.02 -19.89 -4.21
CA VAL A 128 2.25 -19.86 -5.67
C VAL A 128 1.17 -20.66 -6.41
N GLU A 129 0.79 -21.82 -5.87
CA GLU A 129 -0.30 -22.61 -6.44
C GLU A 129 -1.65 -21.89 -6.33
N ALA A 130 -1.94 -21.24 -5.20
CA ALA A 130 -3.14 -20.42 -5.03
C ALA A 130 -3.18 -19.25 -6.03
N ALA A 131 -2.05 -18.58 -6.26
CA ALA A 131 -1.93 -17.54 -7.27
C ALA A 131 -2.22 -18.07 -8.68
N ARG A 132 -1.69 -19.25 -9.03
CA ARG A 132 -1.95 -19.91 -10.32
C ARG A 132 -3.40 -20.33 -10.47
N ALA A 133 -3.96 -21.00 -9.47
CA ALA A 133 -5.32 -21.55 -9.48
C ALA A 133 -6.40 -20.45 -9.50
N SER A 134 -6.12 -19.29 -8.92
CA SER A 134 -7.01 -18.12 -8.94
C SER A 134 -6.99 -17.33 -10.27
N GLY A 135 -6.20 -17.77 -11.26
CA GLY A 135 -6.02 -17.03 -12.51
C GLY A 135 -5.31 -15.68 -12.32
N GLY A 136 -4.46 -15.57 -11.29
CA GLY A 136 -3.71 -14.35 -10.98
C GLY A 136 -4.44 -13.33 -10.11
N ARG A 137 -5.65 -13.62 -9.60
CA ARG A 137 -6.35 -12.77 -8.63
C ARG A 137 -5.67 -12.77 -7.26
N ILE A 138 -5.04 -13.87 -6.87
CA ILE A 138 -4.19 -13.93 -5.68
C ILE A 138 -2.74 -13.66 -6.08
N LEU A 139 -2.08 -12.76 -5.37
CA LEU A 139 -0.67 -12.42 -5.55
C LEU A 139 0.15 -13.02 -4.41
N ALA A 140 1.00 -13.99 -4.72
CA ALA A 140 1.76 -14.74 -3.72
C ALA A 140 2.90 -13.89 -3.14
N PHE A 141 2.81 -13.56 -1.85
CA PHE A 141 3.89 -13.02 -1.05
C PHE A 141 4.46 -14.14 -0.19
N VAL A 142 5.61 -14.66 -0.58
CA VAL A 142 6.16 -15.90 0.01
C VAL A 142 6.99 -15.60 1.27
N PRO A 143 6.97 -16.47 2.29
CA PRO A 143 7.72 -16.25 3.54
C PRO A 143 9.18 -16.71 3.46
N THR A 144 9.76 -16.73 2.25
CA THR A 144 11.12 -17.21 2.00
C THR A 144 12.00 -16.08 1.50
N GLY A 145 13.25 -16.03 1.96
CA GLY A 145 14.22 -15.07 1.44
C GLY A 145 14.76 -15.39 0.05
N GLU A 146 14.52 -16.61 -0.43
CA GLU A 146 14.94 -17.04 -1.75
C GLU A 146 13.89 -16.68 -2.82
N ARG A 147 14.35 -16.48 -4.05
CA ARG A 147 13.47 -16.22 -5.19
C ARG A 147 12.68 -17.48 -5.54
N VAL A 148 11.36 -17.41 -5.38
CA VAL A 148 10.43 -18.45 -5.82
C VAL A 148 9.78 -18.03 -7.14
N VAL A 149 9.78 -18.91 -8.14
CA VAL A 149 9.10 -18.67 -9.41
C VAL A 149 7.60 -18.54 -9.17
N GLY A 150 6.97 -17.48 -9.70
CA GLY A 150 5.56 -17.20 -9.49
C GLY A 150 5.23 -16.33 -8.27
N ALA A 151 6.22 -16.06 -7.40
CA ALA A 151 6.03 -15.10 -6.32
C ALA A 151 5.94 -13.65 -6.86
N ALA A 152 5.01 -12.87 -6.32
CA ALA A 152 4.84 -11.45 -6.59
C ALA A 152 5.57 -10.56 -5.57
N GLY A 153 5.88 -11.12 -4.40
CA GLY A 153 6.52 -10.43 -3.28
C GLY A 153 7.10 -11.39 -2.26
N ILE A 154 7.71 -10.85 -1.22
CA ILE A 154 8.13 -11.59 -0.03
C ILE A 154 7.39 -11.00 1.16
N GLY A 155 6.75 -11.84 1.97
CA GLY A 155 5.94 -11.38 3.08
C GLY A 155 5.12 -12.49 3.75
N GLU A 156 4.64 -12.29 4.97
CA GLU A 156 4.97 -11.14 5.82
C GLU A 156 6.32 -11.36 6.55
N VAL A 157 7.18 -10.34 6.59
CA VAL A 157 8.52 -10.42 7.20
C VAL A 157 8.56 -9.65 8.52
N ARG A 158 9.17 -10.26 9.55
CA ARG A 158 9.40 -9.68 10.89
C ARG A 158 10.87 -9.40 11.21
N GLU A 159 11.75 -9.48 10.22
CA GLU A 159 13.19 -9.29 10.41
C GLU A 159 13.54 -7.83 10.71
N ARG A 160 14.21 -7.60 11.85
CA ARG A 160 14.45 -6.26 12.41
C ARG A 160 15.78 -5.65 12.01
N THR A 161 16.66 -6.44 11.40
CA THR A 161 17.99 -6.00 10.98
C THR A 161 18.11 -6.06 9.46
N PRO A 162 18.73 -5.06 8.80
CA PRO A 162 18.88 -5.04 7.36
C PRO A 162 19.53 -6.28 6.75
N GLU A 163 20.42 -6.93 7.52
CA GLU A 163 21.19 -8.10 7.10
C GLU A 163 20.35 -9.38 7.09
N ALA A 164 19.31 -9.45 7.93
CA ALA A 164 18.37 -10.57 7.97
C ALA A 164 17.26 -10.43 6.92
N VAL A 165 17.07 -9.21 6.39
CA VAL A 165 16.09 -8.96 5.32
C VAL A 165 16.63 -9.52 4.01
N PRO A 166 15.85 -10.37 3.31
CA PRO A 166 16.27 -10.96 2.05
C PRO A 166 16.76 -9.93 1.02
N ALA A 167 17.79 -10.29 0.26
CA ALA A 167 18.11 -9.58 -0.97
C ALA A 167 16.97 -9.85 -1.98
N ALA A 168 16.24 -8.81 -2.37
CA ALA A 168 15.01 -8.98 -3.13
C ALA A 168 14.85 -7.84 -4.13
N THR A 169 14.58 -8.21 -5.39
CA THR A 169 14.06 -7.28 -6.39
C THR A 169 12.54 -7.18 -6.34
N LEU A 170 11.89 -8.07 -5.58
CA LEU A 170 10.45 -8.08 -5.35
C LEU A 170 10.09 -7.14 -4.19
N PRO A 171 8.86 -6.59 -4.16
CA PRO A 171 8.36 -5.87 -3.01
C PRO A 171 8.39 -6.73 -1.73
N LEU A 172 8.71 -6.09 -0.61
CA LEU A 172 8.70 -6.69 0.72
C LEU A 172 7.50 -6.18 1.50
N LEU A 173 6.70 -7.07 2.09
CA LEU A 173 5.70 -6.71 3.08
C LEU A 173 6.26 -6.96 4.48
N LEU A 174 6.37 -5.90 5.27
CA LEU A 174 7.01 -5.90 6.58
C LEU A 174 5.97 -5.67 7.68
N HIS A 175 5.88 -6.63 8.61
CA HIS A 175 5.06 -6.49 9.81
C HIS A 175 5.62 -5.36 10.67
N SER A 176 4.89 -4.27 10.81
CA SER A 176 5.32 -3.15 11.64
C SER A 176 4.39 -2.99 12.82
N SER A 177 4.94 -2.87 14.03
CA SER A 177 4.13 -2.75 15.24
C SER A 177 4.45 -1.46 15.94
N GLU A 178 3.40 -0.78 16.37
CA GLU A 178 3.48 0.37 17.25
C GLU A 178 3.86 -0.05 18.68
N GLU A 179 4.73 0.72 19.32
CA GLU A 179 5.19 0.42 20.69
C GLU A 179 4.17 0.87 21.76
N ALA A 180 3.32 1.84 21.42
CA ALA A 180 2.31 2.41 22.32
C ALA A 180 1.00 1.60 22.34
N GLY A 181 0.16 1.83 23.35
CA GLY A 181 -1.20 1.26 23.42
C GLY A 181 -1.27 -0.11 24.10
N HIS A 182 -2.32 -0.87 23.79
CA HIS A 182 -2.60 -2.16 24.43
C HIS A 182 -1.74 -3.29 23.86
N ALA A 183 -1.64 -4.39 24.62
CA ALA A 183 -0.97 -5.61 24.19
C ALA A 183 -1.91 -6.51 23.37
N TYR A 184 -1.38 -7.15 22.33
CA TYR A 184 -2.05 -8.16 21.54
C TYR A 184 -1.01 -9.17 20.99
N PRO A 185 -1.41 -10.41 20.67
CA PRO A 185 -0.51 -11.38 20.05
C PRO A 185 0.10 -10.85 18.75
N GLY A 186 1.42 -10.94 18.60
CA GLY A 186 2.13 -10.47 17.41
C GLY A 186 2.68 -9.05 17.51
N LYS A 187 2.27 -8.26 18.52
CA LYS A 187 2.81 -6.91 18.73
C LYS A 187 4.31 -6.92 18.99
N THR A 188 4.77 -7.85 19.83
CA THR A 188 6.19 -7.95 20.17
C THR A 188 6.92 -8.77 19.13
N GLY A 189 7.96 -8.18 18.53
CA GLY A 189 8.73 -8.82 17.46
C GLY A 189 8.45 -8.26 16.07
N GLY A 190 7.42 -7.42 15.91
CA GLY A 190 7.27 -6.59 14.71
C GLY A 190 8.35 -5.51 14.60
N LEU A 191 8.43 -4.89 13.43
CA LEU A 191 9.35 -3.77 13.19
C LEU A 191 8.78 -2.52 13.87
N THR A 192 9.52 -1.99 14.84
CA THR A 192 9.23 -0.67 15.39
C THR A 192 9.55 0.41 14.33
N PRO A 193 9.01 1.63 14.45
CA PRO A 193 9.36 2.73 13.55
C PRO A 193 10.88 2.95 13.43
N ALA A 194 11.62 2.80 14.53
CA ALA A 194 13.08 2.90 14.52
C ALA A 194 13.76 1.76 13.75
N ALA A 195 13.25 0.53 13.84
CA ALA A 195 13.76 -0.60 13.07
C ALA A 195 13.46 -0.44 11.58
N LEU A 196 12.23 -0.02 11.25
CA LEU A 196 11.83 0.29 9.87
C LEU A 196 12.70 1.41 9.29
N ALA A 197 13.01 2.47 10.05
CA ALA A 197 13.92 3.54 9.63
C ALA A 197 15.29 3.00 9.20
N ARG A 198 15.92 2.19 10.06
CA ARG A 198 17.24 1.58 9.79
C ARG A 198 17.23 0.68 8.57
N LEU A 199 16.17 -0.11 8.40
CA LEU A 199 15.99 -0.97 7.24
C LEU A 199 15.86 -0.14 5.96
N LEU A 200 14.98 0.85 5.96
CA LEU A 200 14.78 1.75 4.82
C LEU A 200 16.06 2.53 4.50
N GLU A 201 16.89 2.82 5.49
CA GLU A 201 18.22 3.43 5.34
C GLU A 201 19.23 2.53 4.66
N ALA A 202 19.41 1.32 5.17
CA ALA A 202 20.38 0.38 4.66
C ALA A 202 20.00 -0.21 3.29
N ARG A 203 18.70 -0.38 3.03
CA ARG A 203 18.17 -1.01 1.81
C ARG A 203 17.38 0.00 1.01
N ARG A 204 18.06 0.86 0.26
CA ARG A 204 17.44 1.87 -0.64
C ARG A 204 16.89 1.27 -1.94
N ASP A 205 17.34 0.06 -2.26
CA ASP A 205 17.02 -0.72 -3.46
C ASP A 205 15.65 -1.41 -3.41
N VAL A 206 15.13 -1.68 -2.20
CA VAL A 206 13.89 -2.44 -2.04
C VAL A 206 12.66 -1.55 -2.04
N ARG A 207 11.53 -2.12 -2.48
CA ARG A 207 10.22 -1.49 -2.36
C ARG A 207 9.49 -2.14 -1.18
N VAL A 208 8.83 -1.34 -0.35
CA VAL A 208 8.30 -1.81 0.94
C VAL A 208 6.81 -1.52 1.05
N ILE A 209 6.05 -2.50 1.52
CA ILE A 209 4.72 -2.33 2.10
C ILE A 209 4.92 -2.43 3.61
N ALA A 210 4.78 -1.31 4.31
CA ALA A 210 4.90 -1.21 5.75
C ALA A 210 3.51 -1.43 6.35
N ALA A 211 3.30 -2.63 6.90
CA ALA A 211 2.01 -3.02 7.42
C ALA A 211 1.58 -2.19 8.62
N HIS A 212 0.27 -2.12 8.89
CA HIS A 212 -0.28 -1.53 10.11
C HIS A 212 0.17 -0.07 10.30
N TRP A 213 0.11 0.71 9.22
CA TRP A 213 0.57 2.10 9.18
C TRP A 213 2.06 2.28 9.52
N GLY A 214 2.88 1.24 9.31
CA GLY A 214 4.30 1.24 9.67
C GLY A 214 4.54 1.40 11.18
N GLY A 215 3.60 1.00 12.03
CA GLY A 215 3.68 1.17 13.48
C GLY A 215 3.75 2.64 13.93
N GLY A 216 3.22 3.58 13.13
CA GLY A 216 3.30 5.03 13.40
C GLY A 216 4.47 5.75 12.72
N PHE A 217 5.28 5.04 11.92
CA PHE A 217 6.37 5.63 11.12
C PHE A 217 5.99 6.85 10.26
N PRO A 218 4.77 6.99 9.68
CA PRO A 218 4.40 8.17 8.89
C PRO A 218 4.67 9.52 9.55
N PHE A 219 4.69 9.62 10.88
CA PHE A 219 5.06 10.86 11.56
C PHE A 219 6.48 11.34 11.22
N ALA A 220 7.41 10.40 11.00
CA ALA A 220 8.78 10.71 10.60
C ALA A 220 8.87 11.38 9.21
N ALA A 221 7.83 11.30 8.37
CA ALA A 221 7.79 11.98 7.08
C ALA A 221 7.69 13.52 7.19
N LEU A 222 7.55 14.06 8.41
CA LEU A 222 7.77 15.49 8.67
C LEU A 222 9.24 15.91 8.53
N MET A 223 10.17 14.95 8.58
CA MET A 223 11.59 15.16 8.31
C MET A 223 11.82 15.07 6.77
N PRO A 224 12.31 16.14 6.11
CA PRO A 224 12.41 16.19 4.64
C PRO A 224 13.24 15.05 4.02
N GLU A 225 14.33 14.65 4.68
CA GLU A 225 15.20 13.55 4.27
C GLU A 225 14.47 12.20 4.34
N VAL A 226 13.64 11.98 5.36
CA VAL A 226 12.83 10.77 5.50
C VAL A 226 11.77 10.73 4.42
N ARG A 227 11.02 11.83 4.22
CA ARG A 227 10.02 11.96 3.15
C ARG A 227 10.61 11.62 1.79
N THR A 228 11.77 12.20 1.47
CA THR A 228 12.48 11.96 0.21
C THR A 228 12.84 10.48 0.07
N SER A 229 13.25 9.82 1.15
CA SER A 229 13.67 8.41 1.12
C SER A 229 12.54 7.39 0.96
N ILE A 230 11.29 7.78 1.24
CA ILE A 230 10.13 6.88 1.20
C ILE A 230 9.19 7.12 0.01
N THR A 231 9.16 8.34 -0.54
CA THR A 231 8.23 8.74 -1.61
C THR A 231 8.38 7.82 -2.84
N GLY A 232 7.28 7.21 -3.28
CA GLY A 232 7.24 6.29 -4.42
C GLY A 232 7.82 4.88 -4.17
N ARG A 233 8.41 4.65 -3.00
CA ARG A 233 9.09 3.39 -2.64
C ARG A 233 8.39 2.62 -1.52
N VAL A 234 7.71 3.34 -0.63
CA VAL A 234 7.01 2.76 0.53
C VAL A 234 5.51 2.99 0.41
N LEU A 235 4.73 1.93 0.60
CA LEU A 235 3.29 2.01 0.89
C LEU A 235 3.07 1.72 2.37
N PHE A 236 2.18 2.47 3.00
CA PHE A 236 1.66 2.17 4.33
C PHE A 236 0.28 1.57 4.17
N ASP A 237 0.08 0.33 4.64
CA ASP A 237 -1.22 -0.32 4.57
C ASP A 237 -2.07 -0.09 5.83
N SER A 238 -3.37 -0.32 5.68
CA SER A 238 -4.36 -0.19 6.76
C SER A 238 -4.67 -1.50 7.48
N ALA A 239 -3.86 -2.55 7.32
CA ALA A 239 -4.13 -3.85 7.94
C ALA A 239 -4.28 -3.70 9.46
N ALA A 240 -5.26 -4.38 10.04
CA ALA A 240 -5.65 -4.28 11.46
C ALA A 240 -6.09 -2.88 11.94
N SER A 241 -6.25 -1.88 11.06
CA SER A 241 -6.50 -0.49 11.47
C SER A 241 -7.71 -0.33 12.40
N PHE A 242 -8.79 -1.08 12.16
CA PHE A 242 -10.01 -1.04 12.99
C PHE A 242 -9.74 -1.36 14.48
N TYR A 243 -8.77 -2.22 14.76
CA TYR A 243 -8.44 -2.63 16.13
C TYR A 243 -7.48 -1.68 16.84
N LEU A 244 -6.68 -0.94 16.06
CA LEU A 244 -5.54 -0.18 16.57
C LEU A 244 -5.80 1.33 16.62
N TYR A 245 -6.58 1.86 15.68
CA TYR A 245 -6.70 3.30 15.45
C TYR A 245 -8.15 3.74 15.25
N THR A 246 -8.42 5.01 15.55
CA THR A 246 -9.68 5.65 15.13
C THR A 246 -9.65 5.90 13.61
N PRO A 247 -10.82 6.08 12.96
CA PRO A 247 -10.89 6.37 11.53
C PRO A 247 -10.09 7.61 11.07
N ASP A 248 -9.75 8.53 11.99
CA ASP A 248 -8.94 9.71 11.67
C ASP A 248 -7.56 9.36 11.10
N VAL A 249 -7.03 8.17 11.40
CA VAL A 249 -5.70 7.72 10.95
C VAL A 249 -5.53 7.84 9.43
N PHE A 250 -6.57 7.53 8.65
CA PHE A 250 -6.51 7.61 7.19
C PHE A 250 -6.18 9.02 6.72
N ARG A 251 -6.93 10.03 7.20
CA ARG A 251 -6.68 11.44 6.88
C ARG A 251 -5.29 11.87 7.34
N ARG A 252 -4.93 11.55 8.58
CA ARG A 252 -3.65 11.99 9.17
C ARG A 252 -2.45 11.41 8.44
N VAL A 253 -2.51 10.13 8.06
CA VAL A 253 -1.42 9.50 7.32
C VAL A 253 -1.35 10.07 5.89
N ILE A 254 -2.48 10.27 5.21
CA ILE A 254 -2.50 10.93 3.89
C ILE A 254 -1.84 12.32 3.97
N ASP A 255 -2.17 13.13 4.98
CA ASP A 255 -1.56 14.45 5.17
C ASP A 255 -0.04 14.37 5.40
N LEU A 256 0.43 13.30 6.06
CA LEU A 256 1.84 13.09 6.37
C LEU A 256 2.64 12.58 5.17
N VAL A 257 2.19 11.54 4.46
CA VAL A 257 2.99 10.83 3.45
C VAL A 257 2.52 11.04 2.00
N GLY A 258 1.40 11.74 1.80
CA GLY A 258 0.76 11.88 0.50
C GLY A 258 -0.23 10.73 0.24
N LEU A 259 -1.23 11.00 -0.61
CA LEU A 259 -2.28 10.03 -0.94
C LEU A 259 -1.69 8.77 -1.59
N GLU A 260 -0.67 8.92 -2.43
CA GLU A 260 0.01 7.85 -3.15
C GLU A 260 0.77 6.87 -2.25
N GLY A 261 1.08 7.27 -1.02
CA GLY A 261 1.81 6.46 -0.03
C GLY A 261 0.90 5.55 0.80
N VAL A 262 -0.41 5.54 0.58
CA VAL A 262 -1.39 4.80 1.39
C VAL A 262 -2.11 3.74 0.57
N ALA A 263 -2.28 2.55 1.14
CA ALA A 263 -3.04 1.45 0.54
C ALA A 263 -3.98 0.79 1.57
N TRP A 264 -5.06 0.20 1.08
CA TRP A 264 -5.94 -0.64 1.89
C TRP A 264 -5.39 -2.06 2.02
N GLY A 265 -5.35 -2.56 3.24
CA GLY A 265 -5.15 -3.96 3.59
C GLY A 265 -6.20 -4.37 4.61
N SER A 266 -6.88 -5.50 4.39
CA SER A 266 -7.98 -5.94 5.28
C SER A 266 -7.49 -6.76 6.48
N ASP A 267 -6.31 -7.34 6.36
CA ASP A 267 -5.79 -8.33 7.28
C ASP A 267 -6.67 -9.60 7.35
N PHE A 268 -7.32 -9.96 6.24
CA PHE A 268 -8.08 -11.21 6.15
C PHE A 268 -7.19 -12.40 6.55
N PRO A 269 -7.66 -13.35 7.39
CA PRO A 269 -9.04 -13.57 7.80
C PRO A 269 -9.42 -12.93 9.13
N LEU A 270 -8.55 -12.11 9.74
CA LEU A 270 -8.86 -11.43 11.00
C LEU A 270 -10.20 -10.70 10.87
N ARG A 271 -10.33 -9.93 9.78
CA ARG A 271 -11.57 -9.32 9.32
C ARG A 271 -11.96 -9.82 7.94
N ALA A 272 -13.25 -9.84 7.69
CA ALA A 272 -13.77 -10.09 6.35
C ALA A 272 -13.56 -8.85 5.47
N GLN A 273 -13.24 -9.05 4.19
CA GLN A 273 -12.82 -7.97 3.29
C GLN A 273 -13.92 -6.93 3.04
N ASP A 274 -15.18 -7.34 2.90
CA ASP A 274 -16.33 -6.44 2.72
C ASP A 274 -16.59 -5.56 3.95
N VAL A 275 -16.47 -6.15 5.14
CA VAL A 275 -16.63 -5.45 6.41
C VAL A 275 -15.51 -4.43 6.63
N ASP A 276 -14.27 -4.79 6.29
CA ASP A 276 -13.14 -3.88 6.41
C ASP A 276 -13.17 -2.78 5.35
N ARG A 277 -13.44 -3.13 4.09
CA ARG A 277 -13.65 -2.17 3.00
C ARG A 277 -14.72 -1.13 3.34
N ALA A 278 -15.87 -1.56 3.87
CA ALA A 278 -16.93 -0.64 4.29
C ALA A 278 -16.46 0.33 5.38
N HIS A 279 -15.57 -0.09 6.27
CA HIS A 279 -14.96 0.78 7.27
C HIS A 279 -14.07 1.86 6.63
N VAL A 280 -13.24 1.48 5.65
CA VAL A 280 -12.42 2.44 4.89
C VAL A 280 -13.29 3.41 4.08
N GLU A 281 -14.34 2.92 3.43
CA GLU A 281 -15.27 3.76 2.66
C GLU A 281 -16.02 4.76 3.54
N ALA A 282 -16.31 4.40 4.80
CA ALA A 282 -16.90 5.32 5.78
C ALA A 282 -15.88 6.36 6.30
N ALA A 283 -14.60 6.00 6.41
CA ALA A 283 -13.53 6.90 6.86
C ALA A 283 -13.12 7.93 5.80
N LEU A 284 -13.20 7.56 4.51
CA LEU A 284 -12.81 8.40 3.37
C LEU A 284 -14.03 8.88 2.58
N SER A 285 -14.50 10.10 2.85
CA SER A 285 -15.66 10.66 2.14
C SER A 285 -15.37 11.04 0.69
N ASP A 286 -14.13 11.45 0.38
CA ASP A 286 -13.71 11.82 -0.96
C ASP A 286 -13.62 10.58 -1.88
N LYS A 287 -14.17 10.70 -3.10
CA LYS A 287 -14.22 9.58 -4.04
C LYS A 287 -12.85 9.28 -4.68
N VAL A 288 -12.04 10.31 -4.93
CA VAL A 288 -10.69 10.15 -5.48
C VAL A 288 -9.79 9.45 -4.48
N GLU A 289 -9.86 9.85 -3.21
CA GLU A 289 -9.12 9.19 -2.13
C GLU A 289 -9.52 7.73 -1.97
N ARG A 290 -10.83 7.42 -1.97
CA ARG A 290 -11.32 6.03 -1.92
C ARG A 290 -10.78 5.18 -3.06
N ILE A 291 -10.84 5.67 -4.30
CA ILE A 291 -10.34 4.96 -5.48
C ILE A 291 -8.82 4.72 -5.36
N ALA A 292 -8.08 5.71 -4.88
CA ALA A 292 -6.63 5.58 -4.72
C ALA A 292 -6.27 4.57 -3.63
N VAL A 293 -6.86 4.69 -2.44
CA VAL A 293 -6.53 3.86 -1.27
C VAL A 293 -7.01 2.43 -1.43
N LEU A 294 -8.24 2.20 -1.94
CA LEU A 294 -8.81 0.85 -2.05
C LEU A 294 -8.20 0.00 -3.18
N GLY A 295 -7.38 0.57 -4.05
CA GLY A 295 -6.68 -0.25 -5.04
C GLY A 295 -5.80 0.50 -6.02
N GLY A 296 -6.08 1.76 -6.36
CA GLY A 296 -5.30 2.48 -7.36
C GLY A 296 -3.80 2.60 -7.03
N ASN A 297 -3.47 2.84 -5.76
CA ASN A 297 -2.09 2.95 -5.30
C ASN A 297 -1.40 1.58 -5.27
N ALA A 298 -2.07 0.57 -4.72
CA ALA A 298 -1.58 -0.80 -4.69
C ALA A 298 -1.36 -1.38 -6.10
N ALA A 299 -2.30 -1.15 -7.03
CA ALA A 299 -2.18 -1.58 -8.42
C ALA A 299 -0.96 -0.97 -9.11
N ARG A 300 -0.76 0.34 -8.99
CA ARG A 300 0.44 1.02 -9.53
C ARG A 300 1.72 0.50 -8.87
N PHE A 301 1.68 0.31 -7.56
CA PHE A 301 2.84 -0.19 -6.83
C PHE A 301 3.19 -1.62 -7.27
N LEU A 302 2.22 -2.49 -7.47
CA LEU A 302 2.47 -3.88 -7.89
C LEU A 302 2.62 -4.04 -9.42
N GLY A 303 2.45 -2.98 -10.20
CA GLY A 303 2.51 -3.01 -11.66
C GLY A 303 1.36 -3.82 -12.28
N LEU A 304 0.17 -3.74 -11.70
CA LEU A 304 -1.06 -4.41 -12.18
C LEU A 304 -1.82 -3.58 -13.23
N ASP A 305 -1.46 -2.30 -13.38
CA ASP A 305 -2.03 -1.35 -14.34
C ASP A 305 -1.31 -1.35 -15.70
N SER A 306 -0.29 -2.19 -15.86
CA SER A 306 0.46 -2.33 -17.10
C SER A 306 -0.19 -3.35 -18.04
N PRO A 307 -0.50 -3.00 -19.31
CA PRO A 307 -1.17 -3.88 -20.26
C PRO A 307 -0.30 -5.04 -20.81
N GLU A 308 0.87 -5.27 -20.23
CA GLU A 308 1.83 -6.30 -20.65
C GLU A 308 2.07 -7.31 -19.50
N LYS A 309 1.13 -8.23 -19.30
CA LYS A 309 1.37 -9.54 -18.67
C LYS A 309 0.50 -10.59 -19.33
#